data_AF-A0A0R1HSU7-F1
#
_entry.id   AF-A0A0R1HSU7-F1
#
_cell.length_a   1.000
_cell.length_b   1.000
_cell.length_c   1.000
_cell.angle_alpha   90.00
_cell.angle_beta   90.00
_cell.angle_gamma   90.00
#
_symmetry.space_group_name_H-M   'P 1'
#
loop_
_entity.id
_entity.type
_entity.pdbx_description
1 polymer ?
#
loop_
_entity_poly.entity_id
_entity_poly.type
_entity_poly.pdbx_seq_one_letter_code
_entity_poly.pdbx_strand_id
1 'polypeptide(L)' 'MTVEKTLLIDENMNVVFDWSKDEMPIRDAVWDYLMAHNGHDTLKTEEQMKPFMTMADSDVKKFVTAHLKTVHS' A
#
# COMPACT_ATOMS: atom_id res chain seq x y z
N MET A 1 17.60 15.66 15.46
CA MET A 1 17.04 14.31 15.43
C MET A 1 15.80 14.36 14.58
N THR A 2 15.92 14.08 13.29
CA THR A 2 14.74 13.88 12.43
C THR A 2 14.09 12.60 12.89
N VAL A 3 12.94 12.72 13.56
CA VAL A 3 12.06 11.57 13.79
C VAL A 3 11.61 11.17 12.40
N GLU A 4 12.25 10.16 11.81
CA GLU A 4 11.74 9.45 10.64
C GLU A 4 10.33 8.98 11.04
N LYS A 5 9.31 9.72 10.63
CA LYS A 5 7.92 9.26 10.77
C LYS A 5 7.78 8.16 9.75
N THR A 6 7.98 6.91 10.18
CA THR A 6 7.59 5.74 9.40
C THR A 6 6.11 5.92 9.05
N LEU A 7 5.82 6.09 7.77
CA LEU A 7 4.43 6.16 7.31
C LEU A 7 3.84 4.76 7.39
N LEU A 8 2.53 4.62 7.56
CA LEU A 8 1.90 3.29 7.58
C LEU A 8 2.23 2.49 6.31
N ILE A 9 2.38 3.16 5.16
CA ILE A 9 2.74 2.51 3.90
C ILE A 9 4.14 1.87 3.93
N ASP A 10 5.02 2.25 4.85
CA ASP A 10 6.37 1.70 4.99
C ASP A 10 6.41 0.47 5.90
N GLU A 11 5.31 0.20 6.61
CA GLU A 11 5.18 -1.02 7.42
C GLU A 11 4.85 -2.23 6.54
N ASN A 12 5.27 -3.40 7.00
CA ASN A 12 4.98 -4.66 6.32
C ASN A 12 3.48 -4.99 6.42
N MET A 13 2.95 -5.59 5.36
CA MET A 13 1.54 -5.99 5.28
C MET A 13 1.12 -6.88 6.45
N ASN A 14 1.94 -7.85 6.83
CA ASN A 14 1.68 -8.75 7.97
C ASN A 14 1.72 -8.08 9.35
N VAL A 15 2.33 -6.90 9.49
CA VAL A 15 2.37 -6.13 10.74
C VAL A 15 1.07 -5.34 10.93
N VAL A 16 0.49 -4.87 9.83
CA VAL A 16 -0.68 -3.98 9.86
C VAL A 16 -2.00 -4.72 9.61
N PHE A 17 -1.95 -5.80 8.83
CA PHE A 17 -3.12 -6.56 8.40
C PHE A 17 -3.02 -8.01 8.87
N ASP A 18 -3.83 -8.38 9.87
CA ASP A 18 -3.87 -9.74 10.43
C ASP A 18 -4.22 -10.84 9.41
N TRP A 19 -4.84 -10.48 8.29
CA TRP A 19 -5.20 -11.41 7.22
C TRP A 19 -4.07 -11.64 6.22
N SER A 20 -3.03 -10.79 6.21
CA SER A 20 -1.89 -10.94 5.31
C SER A 20 -0.73 -11.62 6.04
N LYS A 21 -0.05 -12.53 5.33
CA LYS A 21 1.23 -13.09 5.77
C LYS A 21 2.41 -12.51 4.99
N ASP A 22 2.15 -11.60 4.07
CA ASP A 22 3.21 -11.00 3.25
C ASP A 22 4.08 -10.09 4.10
N GLU A 23 5.39 -10.32 4.02
CA GLU A 23 6.42 -9.44 4.57
C GLU A 23 6.69 -8.24 3.65
N MET A 24 5.95 -8.12 2.54
CA MET A 24 6.06 -7.00 1.62
C MET A 24 5.54 -5.71 2.29
N PRO A 25 6.25 -4.57 2.13
CA PRO A 25 5.73 -3.27 2.54
C PRO A 25 4.40 -2.94 1.87
N ILE A 26 3.52 -2.24 2.60
CA ILE A 26 2.22 -1.81 2.07
C ILE A 26 2.39 -0.96 0.80
N ARG A 27 3.42 -0.10 0.77
CA ARG A 27 3.80 0.73 -0.37
C ARG A 27 3.98 -0.09 -1.64
N ASP A 28 4.72 -1.19 -1.54
CA ASP A 28 5.05 -2.05 -2.69
C ASP A 28 3.81 -2.85 -3.11
N ALA A 29 3.04 -3.36 -2.15
CA ALA A 29 1.79 -4.06 -2.47
C ALA A 29 0.78 -3.15 -3.21
N VAL A 30 0.65 -1.89 -2.78
CA VAL A 30 -0.19 -0.90 -3.46
C VAL A 30 0.39 -0.56 -4.83
N TRP A 31 1.70 -0.35 -4.93
CA TRP A 31 2.38 -0.10 -6.21
C TRP A 31 2.09 -1.21 -7.21
N ASP A 32 2.27 -2.47 -6.83
CA ASP A 32 2.06 -3.63 -7.71
C ASP A 32 0.60 -3.72 -8.20
N TYR A 33 -0.37 -3.46 -7.33
CA TYR A 33 -1.78 -3.36 -7.72
C TYR A 33 -2.03 -2.25 -8.76
N LEU A 34 -1.46 -1.07 -8.53
CA LEU A 34 -1.59 0.06 -9.45
C LEU A 34 -0.87 -0.22 -10.77
N MET A 35 0.30 -0.85 -10.77
CA MET A 35 1.00 -1.29 -11.98
C MET A 35 0.15 -2.25 -12.81
N ALA A 36 -0.43 -3.27 -12.17
CA ALA A 36 -1.31 -4.22 -12.85
C ALA A 36 -2.54 -3.51 -13.46
N HIS A 37 -3.14 -2.57 -12.72
CA HIS A 37 -4.32 -1.82 -13.18
C HIS A 37 -4.00 -0.78 -14.27
N ASN A 38 -2.83 -0.15 -14.20
CA ASN A 38 -2.39 0.88 -15.15
C ASN A 38 -1.67 0.31 -16.38
N GLY A 39 -1.60 -1.02 -16.55
CA GLY A 39 -0.91 -1.64 -17.67
C GLY A 39 0.61 -1.45 -17.63
N HIS A 40 1.18 -1.44 -16.43
CA HIS A 40 2.60 -1.27 -16.12
C HIS A 40 3.13 0.14 -16.45
N ASP A 41 2.25 1.13 -16.51
CA ASP A 41 2.59 2.55 -16.64
C ASP A 41 3.13 3.08 -15.31
N THR A 42 4.45 3.22 -15.23
CA THR A 42 5.15 3.70 -14.03
C THR A 42 4.81 5.15 -13.72
N LEU A 43 4.62 6.01 -14.71
CA LEU A 43 4.32 7.43 -14.52
C LEU A 43 2.95 7.61 -13.86
N LYS A 44 1.93 6.89 -14.35
CA LYS A 44 0.60 6.91 -13.71
C LYS A 44 0.61 6.32 -12.32
N THR A 45 1.37 5.25 -12.13
CA THR A 45 1.47 4.60 -10.82
C THR A 45 2.13 5.52 -9.80
N GLU A 46 3.22 6.20 -10.17
CA GLU A 46 3.85 7.20 -9.31
C GLU A 46 2.91 8.36 -8.97
N GLU A 47 2.16 8.88 -9.95
CA GLU A 47 1.17 9.93 -9.73
C GLU A 47 0.07 9.49 -8.75
N GLN A 48 -0.39 8.24 -8.86
CA GLN A 48 -1.39 7.66 -7.97
C GLN A 48 -0.82 7.30 -6.58
N MET A 49 0.50 7.04 -6.46
CA MET A 49 1.16 6.77 -5.18
C MET A 49 1.40 8.02 -4.33
N LYS A 50 1.62 9.19 -4.95
CA LYS A 50 1.81 10.48 -4.23
C LYS A 50 0.81 10.75 -3.11
N PRO A 51 -0.52 10.63 -3.30
CA PRO A 51 -1.48 10.87 -2.23
C PRO A 51 -1.35 9.88 -1.06
N PHE A 52 -0.89 8.64 -1.27
CA PHE A 52 -0.70 7.68 -0.18
C PHE A 52 0.38 8.09 0.82
N MET A 53 1.31 8.99 0.43
CA MET A 53 2.34 9.52 1.33
C MET A 53 1.80 10.54 2.33
N THR A 54 0.62 11.12 2.07
CA THR A 54 0.00 12.15 2.92
C THR A 54 -1.40 11.79 3.40
N MET A 55 -1.96 10.69 2.88
CA MET A 55 -3.27 10.15 3.27
C MET A 55 -3.25 9.65 4.72
N ALA A 56 -4.41 9.71 5.38
CA ALA A 56 -4.56 9.15 6.71
C ALA A 56 -4.43 7.62 6.69
N ASP A 57 -3.78 7.07 7.72
CA ASP A 57 -3.59 5.62 7.91
C ASP A 57 -4.90 4.83 7.76
N SER A 58 -6.02 5.36 8.25
CA SER A 58 -7.33 4.73 8.11
C SER A 58 -7.78 4.54 6.67
N ASP A 59 -7.48 5.51 5.81
CA ASP A 59 -7.90 5.47 4.40
C ASP A 59 -6.98 4.57 3.58
N VAL A 60 -5.68 4.57 3.89
CA VAL A 60 -4.74 3.57 3.37
C VAL A 60 -5.21 2.15 3.72
N LYS A 61 -5.56 1.89 4.99
CA LYS A 61 -6.06 0.58 5.42
C LYS A 61 -7.33 0.17 4.70
N LYS A 62 -8.27 1.10 4.49
CA LYS A 62 -9.50 0.84 3.72
C LYS A 62 -9.19 0.47 2.27
N PHE A 63 -8.32 1.23 1.60
CA PHE A 63 -7.91 0.96 0.22
C PHE A 63 -7.28 -0.43 0.10
N VAL A 64 -6.28 -0.73 0.92
CA VAL A 64 -5.60 -2.03 0.92
C VAL A 64 -6.58 -3.16 1.23
N THR A 65 -7.46 -3.00 2.22
CA THR A 65 -8.45 -4.02 2.56
C THR A 65 -9.50 -4.20 1.47
N ALA A 66 -9.82 -3.17 0.68
CA ALA A 66 -10.81 -3.25 -0.39
C ALA A 66 -10.24 -3.86 -1.68
N HIS A 67 -8.96 -3.60 -1.98
CA HIS A 67 -8.34 -3.94 -3.27
C HIS A 67 -7.32 -5.09 -3.19
N LEU A 68 -6.57 -5.20 -2.09
CA LEU A 68 -5.49 -6.19 -1.92
C LEU A 68 -5.92 -7.38 -1.06
N LYS A 69 -7.04 -7.31 -0.33
CA LYS A 69 -7.59 -8.45 0.38
C LYS A 69 -8.17 -9.45 -0.62
N THR A 70 -7.32 -10.31 -1.17
CA THR A 70 -7.76 -11.49 -1.88
C THR A 70 -8.30 -12.47 -0.84
N VAL A 71 -9.62 -12.59 -0.77
CA VAL A 71 -10.24 -13.72 -0.06
C VAL A 71 -9.80 -14.95 -0.86
N HIS A 72 -8.83 -15.71 -0.36
CA HIS A 72 -8.61 -17.07 -0.87
C HIS A 72 -9.98 -17.76 -0.82
N SER A 73 -10.54 -17.97 -2.01
CA SER A 73 -11.72 -18.77 -2.28
C SER A 73 -11.27 -20.03 -2.99
#